data_AF-A0A429AVH7-F1
#
_entry.id   AF-A0A429AVH7-F1
#
_cell.length_a   1.000
_cell.length_b   1.000
_cell.length_c   1.000
_cell.angle_alpha   90.00
_cell.angle_beta   90.00
_cell.angle_gamma   90.00
#
_symmetry.space_group_name_H-M   'P 1'
#
loop_
_entity.id
_entity.type
_entity.pdbx_description
1 polymer ?
#
loop_
_entity_poly.entity_id
_entity_poly.type
_entity_poly.pdbx_seq_one_letter_code
_entity_poly.pdbx_strand_id
1 'polypeptide(L)'
;MTIGSPDSSRFLEDPVSRGQEQVVRRICARVAGPLTGRDINVAGLPLGGVEIWLDNPRHRWRLYHGMARELRLAGWHTEPGPDRLLLLGWSPVCLSHRARMLGAALSGRLADFDRTSFAAVMIATRLRHEGLPAARLPAEVVSRCRDALRWPARLADLDGLERRSTLEPIRLRLAQVAGLESKVSRRCAEHLALASRVARTVAGGVPPARSRASGPRAGLTERMVCVSVPNRASAAPAALDPGAAR
;
A
#
# COMPACT_ATOMS: atom_id res chain seq x y z
N MET A 1 -42.15 39.23 6.01
CA MET A 1 -40.77 39.09 5.52
C MET A 1 -39.86 39.05 6.73
N THR A 2 -39.34 37.89 7.07
CA THR A 2 -38.35 37.69 8.13
C THR A 2 -37.29 36.77 7.56
N ILE A 3 -36.13 37.34 7.26
CA ILE A 3 -34.97 36.64 6.70
C ILE A 3 -34.34 35.86 7.85
N GLY A 4 -34.51 34.53 7.85
CA GLY A 4 -33.79 33.64 8.73
C GLY A 4 -32.34 33.54 8.27
N SER A 5 -31.42 33.96 9.15
CA SER A 5 -29.98 33.84 8.93
C SER A 5 -29.56 32.37 8.76
N PRO A 6 -28.66 32.05 7.83
CA PRO A 6 -28.15 30.70 7.68
C PRO A 6 -27.13 30.38 8.77
N ASP A 7 -27.34 29.22 9.35
CA ASP A 7 -26.51 28.49 10.32
C ASP A 7 -25.12 28.18 9.72
N SER A 8 -24.21 29.14 9.75
CA SER A 8 -22.88 29.08 9.14
C SER A 8 -21.76 28.70 10.12
N SER A 9 -21.99 27.72 11.00
CA SER A 9 -21.01 27.31 12.02
C SER A 9 -20.83 25.78 12.11
N ARG A 10 -20.44 25.13 11.00
CA ARG A 10 -20.08 23.69 10.98
C ARG A 10 -18.88 23.32 10.11
N PHE A 11 -17.94 24.24 9.90
CA PHE A 11 -16.66 23.96 9.22
C PHE A 11 -15.44 24.12 10.15
N LEU A 12 -15.60 23.86 11.45
CA LEU A 12 -14.43 23.57 12.28
C LEU A 12 -14.02 22.14 11.97
N GLU A 13 -13.06 21.98 11.05
CA GLU A 13 -12.34 20.72 10.90
C GLU A 13 -11.77 20.32 12.25
N ASP A 14 -11.97 19.06 12.65
CA ASP A 14 -11.41 18.53 13.89
C ASP A 14 -9.90 18.77 13.92
N PRO A 15 -9.33 19.17 15.07
CA PRO A 15 -7.89 19.28 15.22
C PRO A 15 -7.24 17.96 14.83
N VAL A 16 -6.09 18.04 14.15
CA VAL A 16 -5.41 16.85 13.65
C VAL A 16 -5.16 15.86 14.78
N SER A 17 -5.58 14.61 14.57
CA SER A 17 -5.36 13.55 15.56
C SER A 17 -3.87 13.33 15.81
N ARG A 18 -3.50 13.08 17.07
CA ARG A 18 -2.12 12.67 17.43
C ARG A 18 -1.64 11.44 16.63
N GLY A 19 -2.57 10.56 16.23
CA GLY A 19 -2.26 9.42 15.37
C GLY A 19 -1.75 9.84 13.99
N GLN A 20 -2.38 10.84 13.36
CA GLN A 20 -1.94 11.37 12.07
C GLN A 20 -0.54 12.00 12.16
N GLU A 21 -0.26 12.82 13.18
CA GLU A 21 1.08 13.40 13.35
C GLU A 21 2.18 12.33 13.51
N GLN A 22 1.91 11.28 14.29
CA GLN A 22 2.85 10.17 14.47
C GLN A 22 3.12 9.42 13.16
N VAL A 23 2.07 9.16 12.38
CA VAL A 23 2.19 8.52 11.06
C VAL A 23 3.02 9.38 10.11
N VAL A 24 2.71 10.68 10.03
CA VAL A 24 3.47 11.63 9.20
C VAL A 24 4.94 11.64 9.63
N ARG A 25 5.21 11.72 10.94
CA ARG A 25 6.57 11.69 11.48
C ARG A 25 7.32 10.42 11.09
N ARG A 26 6.70 9.23 11.18
CA ARG A 26 7.33 7.96 10.78
C ARG A 26 7.70 7.95 9.29
N ILE A 27 6.76 8.35 8.42
CA ILE A 27 6.99 8.40 6.97
C ILE A 27 8.14 9.35 6.64
N CYS A 28 8.11 10.56 7.22
CA CYS A 28 9.15 11.57 7.04
C CYS A 28 10.51 11.09 7.57
N ALA A 29 10.54 10.50 8.76
CA ALA A 29 11.76 9.94 9.36
C ALA A 29 12.37 8.80 8.52
N ARG A 30 11.57 7.97 7.86
CA ARG A 30 12.12 6.97 6.94
C ARG A 30 12.83 7.60 5.75
N VAL A 31 12.35 8.72 5.26
CA VAL A 31 12.93 9.41 4.09
C VAL A 31 14.16 10.23 4.47
N ALA A 32 14.06 11.03 5.52
CA ALA A 32 15.07 12.02 5.88
C ALA A 32 16.00 11.57 7.03
N GLY A 33 15.60 10.58 7.83
CA GLY A 33 16.34 10.08 8.99
C GLY A 33 17.79 9.65 8.69
N PRO A 34 18.09 8.98 7.56
CA PRO A 34 19.48 8.66 7.20
C PRO A 34 20.39 9.88 7.01
N LEU A 35 19.82 11.06 6.75
CA LEU A 35 20.56 12.28 6.42
C LEU A 35 20.48 13.36 7.52
N THR A 36 19.43 13.32 8.33
CA THR A 36 19.10 14.38 9.31
C THR A 36 18.87 13.85 10.73
N GLY A 37 19.00 12.53 10.96
CA GLY A 37 18.76 11.96 12.29
C GLY A 37 17.33 12.19 12.77
N ARG A 38 17.18 12.96 13.86
CA ARG A 38 15.88 13.26 14.52
C ARG A 38 15.36 14.68 14.24
N ASP A 39 15.97 15.42 13.31
CA ASP A 39 15.70 16.85 13.07
C ASP A 39 14.39 17.12 12.28
N ILE A 40 13.36 16.28 12.45
CA ILE A 40 12.08 16.38 11.75
C ILE A 40 11.00 16.74 12.74
N ASN A 41 10.50 17.95 12.58
CA ASN A 41 9.41 18.47 13.38
C ASN A 41 8.09 18.35 12.62
N VAL A 42 7.04 18.00 13.35
CA VAL A 42 5.69 17.76 12.81
C VAL A 42 4.69 18.31 13.83
N ALA A 43 3.81 19.21 13.38
CA ALA A 43 2.76 19.78 14.21
C ALA A 43 1.46 19.97 13.41
N GLY A 44 0.31 19.75 14.06
CA GLY A 44 -0.99 20.10 13.53
C GLY A 44 -1.18 21.61 13.37
N LEU A 45 -1.91 22.00 12.33
CA LEU A 45 -2.28 23.39 12.08
C LEU A 45 -3.65 23.71 12.72
N PRO A 46 -3.88 24.98 13.14
CA PRO A 46 -5.12 25.38 13.80
C PRO A 46 -6.41 25.17 12.99
N LEU A 47 -6.31 25.19 11.65
CA LEU A 47 -7.43 25.05 10.72
C LEU A 47 -7.44 23.69 10.02
N GLY A 48 -6.79 22.68 10.61
CA GLY A 48 -6.62 21.37 10.00
C GLY A 48 -5.35 21.26 9.14
N GLY A 49 -4.88 20.03 8.97
CA GLY A 49 -3.62 19.73 8.29
C GLY A 49 -2.38 19.74 9.21
N VAL A 50 -1.24 19.43 8.63
CA VAL A 50 0.03 19.23 9.35
C VAL A 50 1.13 20.03 8.67
N GLU A 51 1.93 20.74 9.45
CA GLU A 51 3.17 21.36 9.03
C GLU A 51 4.36 20.48 9.41
N ILE A 52 5.32 20.36 8.49
CA ILE A 52 6.56 19.61 8.66
C ILE A 52 7.71 20.57 8.37
N TRP A 53 8.69 20.65 9.27
CA TRP A 53 9.89 21.44 9.06
C TRP A 53 11.14 20.74 9.56
N LEU A 54 12.28 21.18 9.03
CA LEU A 54 13.61 20.64 9.32
C LEU A 54 14.47 21.72 9.97
N ASP A 55 15.09 21.40 11.10
CA ASP A 55 16.00 22.31 11.79
C ASP A 55 17.24 22.61 10.94
N ASN A 56 17.74 21.59 10.24
CA ASN A 56 18.91 21.71 9.38
C ASN A 56 18.54 22.22 7.97
N PRO A 57 19.15 23.32 7.48
CA PRO A 57 18.92 23.83 6.12
C PRO A 57 19.51 22.96 5.00
N ARG A 58 20.46 22.08 5.32
CA ARG A 58 21.14 21.27 4.30
C ARG A 58 20.16 20.32 3.62
N HIS A 59 20.10 20.38 2.29
CA HIS A 59 19.26 19.54 1.44
C HIS A 59 17.75 19.66 1.66
N ARG A 60 17.25 20.72 2.32
CA ARG A 60 15.80 20.94 2.58
C ARG A 60 14.92 20.66 1.38
N TRP A 61 15.26 21.23 0.22
CA TRP A 61 14.52 21.00 -1.03
C TRP A 61 14.39 19.52 -1.38
N ARG A 62 15.52 18.79 -1.45
CA ARG A 62 15.53 17.35 -1.78
C ARG A 62 14.73 16.54 -0.76
N LEU A 63 14.86 16.87 0.52
CA LEU A 63 14.17 16.19 1.61
C LEU A 63 12.67 16.45 1.59
N TYR A 64 12.23 17.71 1.44
CA TYR A 64 10.81 18.06 1.31
C TYR A 64 10.18 17.38 0.10
N HIS A 65 10.85 17.33 -1.05
CA HIS A 65 10.34 16.61 -2.21
C HIS A 65 10.25 15.10 -2.00
N GLY A 66 11.25 14.50 -1.34
CA GLY A 66 11.21 13.08 -0.98
C GLY A 66 10.06 12.75 -0.03
N MET A 67 9.88 13.55 1.02
CA MET A 67 8.81 13.40 2.01
C MET A 67 7.44 13.63 1.37
N ALA A 68 7.28 14.71 0.59
CA ALA A 68 6.06 15.01 -0.16
C ALA A 68 5.68 13.83 -1.08
N ARG A 69 6.66 13.23 -1.77
CA ARG A 69 6.41 12.06 -2.61
C ARG A 69 5.87 10.88 -1.80
N GLU A 70 6.49 10.52 -0.68
CA GLU A 70 6.01 9.38 0.13
C GLU A 70 4.64 9.66 0.78
N LEU A 71 4.37 10.88 1.23
CA LEU A 71 3.06 11.28 1.76
C LEU A 71 1.96 11.24 0.67
N ARG A 72 2.28 11.69 -0.55
CA ARG A 72 1.38 11.55 -1.71
C ARG A 72 1.14 10.08 -2.07
N LEU A 73 2.15 9.21 -1.98
CA LEU A 73 1.96 7.77 -2.17
C LEU A 73 1.05 7.14 -1.11
N ALA A 74 0.96 7.73 0.09
CA ALA A 74 0.02 7.35 1.14
C ALA A 74 -1.40 7.91 0.93
N GLY A 75 -1.58 8.88 0.02
CA GLY A 75 -2.88 9.42 -0.37
C GLY A 75 -3.13 10.87 0.04
N TRP A 76 -2.16 11.54 0.68
CA TRP A 76 -2.32 12.93 1.11
C TRP A 76 -2.00 13.94 0.02
N HIS A 77 -2.65 15.10 0.12
CA HIS A 77 -2.24 16.31 -0.57
C HIS A 77 -1.09 16.97 0.20
N THR A 78 -0.06 17.43 -0.52
CA THR A 78 1.06 18.14 0.08
C THR A 78 1.51 19.32 -0.76
N GLU A 79 1.87 20.41 -0.10
CA GLU A 79 2.39 21.63 -0.71
C GLU A 79 3.80 21.94 -0.14
N PRO A 80 4.87 21.79 -0.95
CA PRO A 80 6.21 22.17 -0.51
C PRO A 80 6.36 23.70 -0.56
N GLY A 81 6.67 24.30 0.59
CA GLY A 81 7.11 25.68 0.71
C GLY A 81 8.64 25.80 0.80
N PRO A 82 9.16 27.03 0.92
CA PRO A 82 10.61 27.27 1.01
C PRO A 82 11.24 26.65 2.27
N ASP A 83 10.58 26.76 3.41
CA ASP A 83 11.13 26.31 4.71
C ASP A 83 10.30 25.22 5.39
N ARG A 84 9.20 24.80 4.77
CA ARG A 84 8.24 23.85 5.35
C ARG A 84 7.52 23.05 4.28
N LEU A 85 7.01 21.89 4.67
CA LEU A 85 6.11 21.07 3.88
C LEU A 85 4.75 21.04 4.57
N LEU A 86 3.71 21.45 3.85
CA LEU A 86 2.33 21.40 4.34
C LEU A 86 1.64 20.13 3.84
N LEU A 87 0.85 19.52 4.72
CA LEU A 87 -0.05 18.42 4.42
C LEU A 87 -1.47 18.89 4.70
N LEU A 88 -2.27 19.05 3.65
CA LEU A 88 -3.58 19.72 3.71
C LEU A 88 -4.76 18.75 3.78
N GLY A 89 -4.50 17.45 3.98
CA GLY A 89 -5.53 16.42 4.06
C GLY A 89 -5.52 15.45 2.88
N TRP A 90 -6.63 14.77 2.65
CA TRP A 90 -6.73 13.70 1.65
C TRP A 90 -6.83 14.24 0.23
N SER A 91 -6.12 13.62 -0.72
CA SER A 91 -6.21 13.95 -2.14
C SER A 91 -6.91 12.83 -2.92
N PRO A 92 -8.03 13.11 -3.62
CA PRO A 92 -8.69 12.12 -4.47
C PRO A 92 -7.76 11.53 -5.54
N VAL A 93 -6.90 12.36 -6.12
CA VAL A 93 -5.91 11.97 -7.13
C VAL A 93 -4.87 11.03 -6.53
N CYS A 94 -4.31 11.38 -5.37
CA CYS A 94 -3.29 10.56 -4.70
C CYS A 94 -3.89 9.24 -4.21
N LEU A 95 -5.10 9.24 -3.67
CA LEU A 95 -5.81 8.03 -3.26
C LEU A 95 -6.11 7.11 -4.44
N SER A 96 -6.53 7.67 -5.57
CA SER A 96 -6.75 6.88 -6.81
C SER A 96 -5.44 6.29 -7.34
N HIS A 97 -4.35 7.05 -7.29
CA HIS A 97 -3.02 6.54 -7.62
C HIS A 97 -2.58 5.41 -6.68
N ARG A 98 -2.77 5.57 -5.37
CA ARG A 98 -2.48 4.53 -4.37
C ARG A 98 -3.29 3.26 -4.63
N ALA A 99 -4.59 3.38 -4.87
CA ALA A 99 -5.44 2.23 -5.20
C ALA A 99 -4.92 1.47 -6.44
N ARG A 100 -4.52 2.19 -7.49
CA ARG A 100 -3.90 1.57 -8.68
C ARG A 100 -2.59 0.86 -8.35
N MET A 101 -1.70 1.48 -7.58
CA MET A 101 -0.43 0.85 -7.18
C MET A 101 -0.64 -0.42 -6.36
N LEU A 102 -1.58 -0.41 -5.40
CA LEU A 102 -1.91 -1.58 -4.59
C LEU A 102 -2.52 -2.68 -5.46
N GLY A 103 -3.41 -2.32 -6.39
CA GLY A 103 -3.96 -3.24 -7.39
C GLY A 103 -2.87 -3.89 -8.23
N ALA A 104 -1.95 -3.10 -8.79
CA ALA A 104 -0.83 -3.58 -9.59
C ALA A 104 0.13 -4.46 -8.78
N ALA A 105 0.35 -4.17 -7.49
CA ALA A 105 1.14 -5.02 -6.62
C ALA A 105 0.49 -6.39 -6.43
N LEU A 106 -0.83 -6.43 -6.23
CA LEU A 106 -1.61 -7.66 -6.06
C LEU A 106 -1.69 -8.51 -7.33
N SER A 107 -1.80 -7.88 -8.51
CA SER A 107 -1.88 -8.60 -9.79
C SER A 107 -0.51 -8.98 -10.37
N GLY A 108 0.55 -8.29 -9.94
CA GLY A 108 1.91 -8.55 -10.39
C GLY A 108 2.73 -9.27 -9.33
N ARG A 109 3.64 -8.53 -8.69
CA ARG A 109 4.68 -9.11 -7.81
C ARG A 109 4.14 -9.96 -6.67
N LEU A 110 2.98 -9.63 -6.09
CA LEU A 110 2.40 -10.37 -4.96
C LEU A 110 1.52 -11.56 -5.40
N ALA A 111 1.38 -11.79 -6.71
CA ALA A 111 0.82 -13.03 -7.25
C ALA A 111 1.90 -14.08 -7.53
N ASP A 112 3.17 -13.67 -7.63
CA ASP A 112 4.30 -14.50 -8.05
C ASP A 112 5.02 -15.16 -6.84
N PHE A 113 4.45 -16.27 -6.39
CA PHE A 113 5.00 -17.06 -5.29
C PHE A 113 6.26 -17.85 -5.69
N ASP A 114 6.40 -18.23 -6.96
CA ASP A 114 7.56 -18.97 -7.47
C ASP A 114 8.83 -18.12 -7.43
N ARG A 115 8.72 -16.84 -7.78
CA ARG A 115 9.83 -15.90 -7.59
C ARG A 115 10.25 -15.77 -6.14
N THR A 116 9.30 -15.86 -5.21
CA THR A 116 9.59 -15.79 -3.76
C THR A 116 10.26 -17.06 -3.26
N SER A 117 9.80 -18.24 -3.68
CA SER A 117 10.41 -19.50 -3.32
C SER A 117 11.84 -19.59 -3.86
N PHE A 118 12.04 -19.24 -5.14
CA PHE A 118 13.36 -19.21 -5.77
C PHE A 118 14.32 -18.25 -5.05
N ALA A 119 13.89 -17.01 -4.78
CA ALA A 119 14.70 -16.05 -4.03
C ALA A 119 15.05 -16.57 -2.63
N ALA A 120 14.09 -17.19 -1.93
CA ALA A 120 14.31 -17.76 -0.60
C ALA A 120 15.33 -18.90 -0.63
N VAL A 121 15.29 -19.80 -1.63
CA VAL A 121 16.31 -20.85 -1.83
C VAL A 121 17.69 -20.22 -2.04
N MET A 122 17.80 -19.28 -2.99
CA MET A 122 19.09 -18.66 -3.31
C MET A 122 19.71 -17.94 -2.11
N ILE A 123 18.90 -17.18 -1.36
CA ILE A 123 19.34 -16.51 -0.14
C ILE A 123 19.74 -17.53 0.93
N ALA A 124 18.93 -18.56 1.17
CA ALA A 124 19.18 -19.57 2.19
C ALA A 124 20.47 -20.36 1.89
N THR A 125 20.64 -20.82 0.65
CA THR A 125 21.83 -21.56 0.22
C THR A 125 23.09 -20.71 0.36
N ARG A 126 23.04 -19.45 -0.06
CA ARG A 126 24.17 -18.52 0.11
C ARG A 126 24.53 -18.32 1.58
N LEU A 127 23.56 -18.02 2.43
CA LEU A 127 23.78 -17.84 3.87
C LEU A 127 24.36 -19.10 4.54
N ARG A 128 23.96 -20.29 4.08
CA ARG A 128 24.53 -21.56 4.55
C ARG A 128 25.99 -21.71 4.15
N HIS A 129 26.36 -21.35 2.92
CA HIS A 129 27.76 -21.34 2.48
C HIS A 129 28.59 -20.31 3.25
N GLU A 130 28.00 -19.18 3.63
CA GLU A 130 28.59 -18.16 4.49
C GLU A 130 28.66 -18.59 5.98
N GLY A 131 28.25 -19.82 6.32
CA GLY A 131 28.37 -20.39 7.66
C GLY A 131 27.24 -20.03 8.63
N LEU A 132 26.12 -19.46 8.17
CA LEU A 132 25.01 -19.12 9.06
C LEU A 132 24.38 -20.40 9.66
N PRO A 133 24.20 -20.45 11.00
CA PRO A 133 23.58 -21.60 11.65
C PRO A 133 22.16 -21.88 11.15
N ALA A 134 21.82 -23.17 10.99
CA ALA A 134 20.52 -23.63 10.52
C ALA A 134 19.33 -23.02 11.31
N ALA A 135 19.48 -22.85 12.62
CA ALA A 135 18.45 -22.27 13.49
C ALA A 135 18.15 -20.79 13.17
N ARG A 136 19.13 -20.02 12.67
CA ARG A 136 18.98 -18.59 12.34
C ARG A 136 18.54 -18.36 10.89
N LEU A 137 18.69 -19.37 10.03
CA LEU A 137 18.44 -19.27 8.60
C LEU A 137 17.02 -18.77 8.25
N PRO A 138 15.93 -19.28 8.86
CA PRO A 138 14.59 -18.82 8.49
C PRO A 138 14.33 -17.35 8.82
N ALA A 139 14.84 -16.86 9.97
CA ALA A 139 14.66 -15.47 10.37
C ALA A 139 15.39 -14.51 9.42
N GLU A 140 16.62 -14.84 9.05
CA GLU A 140 17.44 -14.03 8.14
C GLU A 140 16.86 -14.00 6.72
N VAL A 141 16.43 -15.15 6.19
CA VAL A 141 15.76 -15.23 4.88
C VAL A 141 14.46 -14.42 4.87
N VAL A 142 13.64 -14.53 5.93
CA VAL A 142 12.41 -13.74 6.07
C VAL A 142 12.72 -12.25 6.11
N SER A 143 13.77 -11.82 6.81
CA SER A 143 14.17 -10.41 6.86
C SER A 143 14.52 -9.90 5.46
N ARG A 144 15.40 -10.60 4.73
CA ARG A 144 15.81 -10.20 3.37
C ARG A 144 14.64 -10.21 2.38
N CYS A 145 13.75 -11.19 2.48
CA CYS A 145 12.53 -11.22 1.66
C CYS A 145 11.57 -10.06 2.01
N ARG A 146 11.44 -9.71 3.30
CA ARG A 146 10.63 -8.57 3.75
C ARG A 146 11.14 -7.26 3.16
N ASP A 147 12.45 -7.04 3.20
CA ASP A 147 13.09 -5.85 2.61
C ASP A 147 12.87 -5.80 1.10
N ALA A 148 13.00 -6.95 0.43
CA ALA A 148 12.76 -7.05 -1.01
C ALA A 148 11.31 -6.69 -1.38
N LEU A 149 10.31 -7.09 -0.58
CA LEU A 149 8.89 -6.81 -0.84
C LEU A 149 8.53 -5.33 -0.72
N ARG A 150 9.24 -4.55 0.12
CA ARG A 150 9.05 -3.11 0.42
C ARG A 150 7.69 -2.72 1.04
N TRP A 151 6.60 -3.39 0.70
CA TRP A 151 5.25 -3.13 1.19
C TRP A 151 5.09 -3.27 2.71
N PRO A 152 5.69 -4.28 3.40
CA PRO A 152 5.50 -4.44 4.84
C PRO A 152 5.88 -3.17 5.63
N ALA A 153 7.06 -2.60 5.37
CA ALA A 153 7.49 -1.36 6.01
C ALA A 153 6.60 -0.17 5.66
N ARG A 154 6.16 -0.08 4.38
CA ARG A 154 5.27 1.00 3.92
C ARG A 154 3.87 0.96 4.54
N LEU A 155 3.37 -0.23 4.87
CA LEU A 155 2.09 -0.38 5.53
C LEU A 155 2.22 -0.17 7.04
N ALA A 156 3.29 -0.66 7.67
CA ALA A 156 3.55 -0.45 9.09
C ALA A 156 3.66 1.05 9.46
N ASP A 157 4.19 1.89 8.57
CA ASP A 157 4.22 3.34 8.81
C ASP A 157 2.82 3.94 9.01
N LEU A 158 1.77 3.32 8.44
CA LEU A 158 0.39 3.79 8.49
C LEU A 158 -0.40 3.22 9.68
N ASP A 159 0.24 2.41 10.54
CA ASP A 159 -0.44 1.83 11.71
C ASP A 159 -0.96 2.92 12.65
N GLY A 160 -2.21 2.77 13.11
CA GLY A 160 -2.88 3.77 13.95
C GLY A 160 -3.38 5.01 13.20
N LEU A 161 -3.28 5.05 11.86
CA LEU A 161 -3.85 6.13 11.06
C LEU A 161 -5.36 6.03 10.96
N GLU A 162 -6.05 7.03 11.50
CA GLU A 162 -7.48 7.20 11.28
C GLU A 162 -7.76 7.84 9.92
N ARG A 163 -8.54 7.14 9.08
CA ARG A 163 -8.91 7.60 7.74
C ARG A 163 -10.36 8.04 7.71
N ARG A 164 -10.58 9.31 8.01
CA ARG A 164 -11.92 9.92 8.00
C ARG A 164 -11.98 11.08 7.01
N SER A 165 -13.15 11.29 6.44
CA SER A 165 -13.49 12.47 5.64
C SER A 165 -15.00 12.65 5.65
N THR A 166 -15.46 13.90 5.72
CA THR A 166 -16.87 14.28 5.59
C THR A 166 -17.34 14.27 4.13
N LEU A 167 -16.40 14.28 3.17
CA LEU A 167 -16.69 14.25 1.74
C LEU A 167 -16.88 12.80 1.27
N GLU A 168 -18.10 12.47 0.85
CA GLU A 168 -18.48 11.12 0.45
C GLU A 168 -17.54 10.49 -0.59
N PRO A 169 -17.13 11.18 -1.67
CA PRO A 169 -16.23 10.59 -2.67
C PRO A 169 -14.86 10.21 -2.08
N ILE A 170 -14.36 11.00 -1.12
CA ILE A 170 -13.10 10.72 -0.44
C ILE A 170 -13.27 9.55 0.52
N ARG A 171 -14.37 9.53 1.29
CA ARG A 171 -14.69 8.45 2.25
C ARG A 171 -14.74 7.07 1.57
N LEU A 172 -15.43 6.97 0.44
CA LEU A 172 -15.49 5.74 -0.36
C LEU A 172 -14.11 5.32 -0.86
N ARG A 173 -13.29 6.28 -1.31
CA ARG A 173 -11.94 5.98 -1.79
C ARG A 173 -11.00 5.54 -0.67
N LEU A 174 -11.10 6.13 0.52
CA LEU A 174 -10.34 5.72 1.70
C LEU A 174 -10.70 4.27 2.10
N ALA A 175 -11.98 3.92 2.09
CA ALA A 175 -12.42 2.55 2.36
C ALA A 175 -11.87 1.55 1.32
N GLN A 176 -11.90 1.92 0.03
CA GLN A 176 -11.30 1.09 -1.03
C GLN A 176 -9.80 0.88 -0.81
N VAL A 177 -9.06 1.94 -0.50
CA VAL A 177 -7.62 1.86 -0.22
C VAL A 177 -7.35 0.97 0.99
N ALA A 178 -8.07 1.13 2.10
CA ALA A 178 -7.91 0.30 3.29
C ALA A 178 -8.16 -1.20 3.00
N GLY A 179 -9.18 -1.50 2.18
CA GLY A 179 -9.45 -2.87 1.73
C GLY A 179 -8.32 -3.46 0.87
N LEU A 180 -7.72 -2.66 -0.01
CA LEU A 180 -6.57 -3.08 -0.83
C LEU A 180 -5.29 -3.24 0.01
N GLU A 181 -5.03 -2.34 0.96
CA GLU A 181 -3.90 -2.44 1.89
C GLU A 181 -3.98 -3.72 2.73
N SER A 182 -5.17 -4.06 3.22
CA SER A 182 -5.40 -5.30 3.97
C SER A 182 -5.09 -6.54 3.13
N LYS A 183 -5.51 -6.53 1.86
CA LYS A 183 -5.18 -7.61 0.91
C LYS A 183 -3.67 -7.70 0.64
N VAL A 184 -3.00 -6.56 0.45
CA VAL A 184 -1.54 -6.50 0.26
C VAL A 184 -0.81 -7.02 1.49
N SER A 185 -1.19 -6.57 2.70
CA SER A 185 -0.62 -7.02 3.96
C SER A 185 -0.73 -8.54 4.11
N ARG A 186 -1.92 -9.10 3.87
CA ARG A 186 -2.15 -10.55 3.89
C ARG A 186 -1.27 -11.29 2.89
N ARG A 187 -1.20 -10.83 1.64
CA ARG A 187 -0.33 -11.44 0.61
C ARG A 187 1.13 -11.38 1.02
N CYS A 188 1.62 -10.25 1.53
CA CYS A 188 2.99 -10.16 2.04
C CYS A 188 3.25 -11.17 3.17
N ALA A 189 2.32 -11.35 4.10
CA ALA A 189 2.45 -12.36 5.16
C ALA A 189 2.54 -13.78 4.58
N GLU A 190 1.75 -14.11 3.57
CA GLU A 190 1.81 -15.41 2.87
C GLU A 190 3.18 -15.65 2.19
N HIS A 191 3.73 -14.63 1.51
CA HIS A 191 5.08 -14.69 0.93
C HIS A 191 6.16 -14.92 1.98
N LEU A 192 6.10 -14.21 3.11
CA LEU A 192 7.07 -14.37 4.20
C LEU A 192 6.96 -15.75 4.87
N ALA A 193 5.73 -16.26 5.03
CA ALA A 193 5.51 -17.61 5.52
C ALA A 193 6.07 -18.68 4.57
N LEU A 194 5.92 -18.48 3.25
CA LEU A 194 6.52 -19.34 2.23
C LEU A 194 8.05 -19.32 2.31
N ALA A 195 8.66 -18.12 2.34
CA ALA A 195 10.10 -17.96 2.45
C ALA A 195 10.66 -18.65 3.71
N SER A 196 9.97 -18.52 4.86
CA SER A 196 10.32 -19.22 6.09
C SER A 196 10.26 -20.75 5.96
N ARG A 197 9.26 -21.29 5.27
CA ARG A 197 9.16 -22.74 5.04
C ARG A 197 10.29 -23.24 4.15
N VAL A 198 10.55 -22.54 3.04
CA VAL A 198 11.65 -22.87 2.11
C VAL A 198 12.99 -22.85 2.84
N ALA A 199 13.26 -21.81 3.63
CA ALA A 199 14.50 -21.71 4.41
C ALA A 199 14.66 -22.88 5.40
N ARG A 200 13.58 -23.32 6.05
CA ARG A 200 13.61 -24.50 6.94
C ARG A 200 13.93 -25.79 6.19
N THR A 201 13.37 -25.98 5.00
CA THR A 201 13.69 -27.13 4.14
C THR A 201 15.17 -27.12 3.74
N VAL A 202 15.72 -25.97 3.33
CA VAL A 202 17.16 -25.84 3.00
C VAL A 202 18.06 -26.06 4.21
N ALA A 203 17.61 -25.69 5.41
CA ALA A 203 18.32 -25.94 6.66
C ALA A 203 18.37 -27.42 7.08
N GLY A 204 17.70 -28.32 6.34
CA GLY A 204 17.56 -29.73 6.72
C GLY A 204 16.54 -29.98 7.85
N GLY A 205 15.73 -28.98 8.18
CA GLY A 205 14.68 -29.11 9.20
C GLY A 205 13.48 -29.89 8.67
N VAL A 206 12.92 -30.78 9.50
CA VAL A 206 11.61 -31.40 9.22
C VAL A 206 10.58 -30.27 9.11
N PRO A 207 9.82 -30.16 8.00
CA PRO A 207 8.77 -29.16 7.90
C PRO A 207 7.78 -29.39 9.05
N PRO A 208 7.31 -28.35 9.76
CA PRO A 208 6.30 -28.55 10.79
C PRO A 208 5.11 -29.27 10.17
N ALA A 209 4.62 -30.30 10.85
CA ALA A 209 3.43 -31.04 10.43
C ALA A 209 2.37 -30.02 10.03
N ARG A 210 1.82 -30.17 8.81
CA ARG A 210 0.73 -29.30 8.35
C ARG A 210 -0.35 -29.39 9.42
N SER A 211 -0.54 -28.33 10.20
CA SER A 211 -1.71 -28.20 11.04
C SER A 211 -2.88 -28.07 10.07
N ARG A 212 -3.49 -29.20 9.73
CA ARG A 212 -4.79 -29.24 9.08
C ARG A 212 -5.71 -28.59 10.11
N ALA A 213 -5.96 -27.29 9.94
CA ALA A 213 -7.11 -26.68 10.57
C ALA A 213 -8.30 -27.57 10.22
N SER A 214 -8.94 -28.16 11.23
CA SER A 214 -10.20 -28.89 11.11
C SER A 214 -11.30 -27.87 10.82
N GLY A 215 -11.26 -27.29 9.61
CA GLY A 215 -12.38 -26.59 9.02
C GLY A 215 -13.25 -27.60 8.28
N PRO A 216 -14.58 -27.36 8.20
CA PRO A 216 -15.50 -28.29 7.57
C PRO A 216 -15.06 -28.57 6.14
N ARG A 217 -14.85 -29.85 5.82
CA ARG A 217 -14.60 -30.34 4.47
C ARG A 217 -15.80 -30.00 3.59
N ALA A 218 -15.75 -28.88 2.90
CA ALA A 218 -16.51 -28.72 1.67
C ALA A 218 -15.92 -29.72 0.66
N GLY A 219 -16.62 -30.83 0.46
CA GLY A 219 -16.29 -31.83 -0.53
C GLY A 219 -16.10 -31.16 -1.89
N LEU A 220 -14.89 -31.26 -2.42
CA LEU A 220 -14.61 -30.99 -3.82
C LEU A 220 -15.24 -32.12 -4.64
N THR A 221 -16.52 -31.97 -4.97
CA THR A 221 -17.09 -32.60 -6.17
C THR A 221 -17.10 -31.55 -7.27
N GLU A 222 -16.22 -31.78 -8.24
CA GLU A 222 -16.31 -31.38 -9.64
C GLU A 222 -17.55 -30.57 -10.03
N ARG A 223 -17.37 -29.27 -10.25
CA ARG A 223 -18.05 -28.53 -11.33
C ARG A 223 -17.10 -27.47 -11.87
N MET A 224 -16.34 -27.84 -12.89
CA MET A 224 -15.89 -26.88 -13.90
C MET A 224 -17.14 -26.21 -14.47
N VAL A 225 -17.23 -24.89 -14.35
CA VAL A 225 -18.16 -24.10 -15.16
C VAL A 225 -17.32 -23.31 -16.15
N CYS A 226 -17.24 -23.83 -17.37
CA CYS A 226 -16.78 -23.08 -18.52
C CYS A 226 -17.83 -22.02 -18.84
N VAL A 227 -17.50 -20.74 -18.66
CA VAL A 227 -18.29 -19.66 -19.24
C VAL A 227 -17.65 -19.32 -20.58
N SER A 228 -18.21 -19.90 -21.64
CA SER A 228 -17.91 -19.50 -23.02
C SER A 228 -18.66 -18.21 -23.32
N VAL A 229 -17.94 -17.11 -23.54
CA VAL A 229 -18.50 -15.86 -24.07
C VAL A 229 -18.58 -15.99 -25.59
N PRO A 230 -19.77 -15.91 -26.23
CA PRO A 230 -19.84 -15.84 -27.68
C PRO A 230 -19.33 -14.48 -28.14
N ASN A 231 -18.20 -14.51 -28.85
CA ASN A 231 -17.68 -13.38 -29.61
C ASN A 231 -18.64 -13.14 -30.80
N ARG A 232 -19.61 -12.23 -30.65
CA ARG A 232 -20.38 -11.75 -31.81
C ARG A 232 -19.52 -10.74 -32.56
N ALA A 233 -19.00 -11.17 -33.71
CA ALA A 233 -18.65 -10.26 -34.78
C ALA A 233 -19.90 -9.46 -35.14
N SER A 234 -19.80 -8.14 -35.02
CA SER A 234 -20.84 -7.19 -35.40
C SER A 234 -21.04 -7.27 -36.92
N ALA A 235 -22.04 -8.02 -37.37
CA ALA A 235 -22.54 -7.92 -38.72
C ALA A 235 -23.27 -6.58 -38.87
N ALA A 236 -22.69 -5.68 -39.66
CA ALA A 236 -23.32 -4.43 -40.06
C ALA A 236 -24.48 -4.70 -41.04
N PRO A 237 -25.65 -4.07 -40.89
CA PRO A 237 -26.68 -4.09 -41.91
C PRO A 237 -26.45 -3.00 -42.98
N ALA A 238 -26.45 -3.46 -44.23
CA ALA A 238 -26.90 -2.82 -45.47
C ALA A 238 -26.72 -1.29 -45.62
N ALA A 239 -25.78 -0.88 -46.48
CA ALA A 239 -25.93 0.33 -47.27
C ALA A 239 -26.82 0.00 -48.48
N LEU A 240 -27.90 0.75 -48.62
CA LEU A 240 -28.79 0.80 -49.77
C LEU A 240 -28.02 1.22 -51.03
N ASP A 241 -28.22 0.48 -52.11
CA ASP A 241 -27.83 0.86 -53.47
C ASP A 241 -29.08 1.32 -54.22
N PRO A 242 -29.24 2.61 -54.56
CA PRO A 242 -30.31 3.09 -55.42
C PRO A 242 -29.76 3.32 -56.83
N GLY A 243 -30.06 2.45 -57.80
CA GLY A 243 -29.50 2.66 -59.14
C GLY A 243 -29.98 1.75 -60.26
N ALA A 244 -31.18 2.02 -60.75
CA ALA A 244 -31.58 1.96 -62.16
C ALA A 244 -31.41 0.63 -62.94
N ALA A 245 -32.54 -0.07 -63.07
CA ALA A 245 -32.88 -0.78 -64.28
C ALA A 245 -33.31 0.21 -65.38
N ARG A 246 -32.63 0.16 -66.53
CA ARG A 246 -33.20 0.25 -67.86
C ARG A 246 -32.59 -0.86 -68.70
#